data_AF-M5BXG9-F1
#
_entry.id   AF-M5BXG9-F1
#
_cell.length_a   1.000
_cell.length_b   1.000
_cell.length_c   1.000
_cell.angle_alpha   90.00
_cell.angle_beta   90.00
_cell.angle_gamma   90.00
#
_symmetry.space_group_name_H-M   'P 1'
#
loop_
_entity.id
_entity.type
_entity.pdbx_description
1 polymer ?
#
loop_
_entity_poly.entity_id
_entity_poly.type
_entity_poly.pdbx_seq_one_letter_code
_entity_poly.pdbx_strand_id
1 'polypeptide(L)'
;MIEGDPATFLLNFDPLPTLLPGTPNDISTTLASGGLTSSLAHIDPALSTLLNSTRNHISSADFAIALRKCIDLGTIAMKDGLIRSGEFGETTSTGVDNESAKVKLAALLPGVARWTHLALNGVPNEIIEGFAELREVSGYSAIVLSSFEGVVGSYT
;
A
#
# COMPACT_ATOMS: atom_id res chain seq x y z
N MET A 1 3.28 -27.55 5.68
CA MET A 1 2.29 -26.70 4.99
C MET A 1 1.19 -26.41 5.99
N ILE A 2 1.25 -25.27 6.67
CA ILE A 2 0.16 -24.84 7.55
C ILE A 2 -0.80 -24.12 6.64
N GLU A 3 -1.87 -24.82 6.26
CA GLU A 3 -3.01 -24.27 5.55
C GLU A 3 -3.81 -23.46 6.58
N GLY A 4 -3.35 -22.23 6.82
CA GLY A 4 -4.08 -21.26 7.61
C GLY A 4 -5.28 -20.78 6.81
N ASP A 5 -6.46 -20.80 7.43
CA ASP A 5 -7.69 -20.30 6.82
C ASP A 5 -7.47 -18.85 6.31
N PRO A 6 -7.73 -18.58 5.01
CA PRO A 6 -7.48 -17.29 4.41
C PRO A 6 -8.31 -16.17 5.04
N ALA A 7 -9.32 -16.47 5.85
CA ALA A 7 -10.10 -15.47 6.59
C ALA A 7 -9.46 -15.06 7.94
N THR A 8 -8.60 -15.89 8.54
CA THR A 8 -8.16 -15.72 9.93
C THR A 8 -6.75 -15.17 10.12
N PHE A 9 -5.93 -15.09 9.06
CA PHE A 9 -4.58 -14.52 9.13
C PHE A 9 -4.44 -13.12 8.50
N LEU A 10 -5.53 -12.57 7.99
CA LEU A 10 -5.52 -11.26 7.34
C LEU A 10 -5.53 -10.17 8.41
N LEU A 11 -4.37 -9.55 8.61
CA LEU A 11 -4.16 -8.18 9.07
C LEU A 11 -5.47 -7.50 9.50
N ASN A 12 -5.72 -7.41 10.80
CA ASN A 12 -6.69 -6.48 11.39
C ASN A 12 -6.11 -5.04 11.27
N PHE A 13 -5.66 -4.69 10.06
CA PHE A 13 -5.10 -3.40 9.71
C PHE A 13 -6.25 -2.54 9.24
N ASP A 14 -6.61 -1.57 10.07
CA ASP A 14 -7.48 -0.49 9.64
C ASP A 14 -6.63 0.55 8.88
N PRO A 15 -6.80 0.71 7.56
CA PRO A 15 -6.03 1.67 6.77
C PRO A 15 -6.46 3.12 7.04
N LEU A 16 -7.66 3.35 7.58
CA LEU A 16 -8.22 4.68 7.78
C LEU A 16 -7.33 5.62 8.62
N PRO A 17 -6.87 5.26 9.83
CA PRO A 17 -6.04 6.16 10.64
C PRO A 17 -4.68 6.47 10.01
N THR A 18 -4.21 5.63 9.08
CA THR A 18 -2.94 5.87 8.36
C THR A 18 -3.14 6.79 7.15
N LEU A 19 -4.27 6.66 6.45
CA LEU A 19 -4.52 7.36 5.19
C LEU A 19 -5.30 8.67 5.34
N LEU A 20 -6.17 8.77 6.34
CA LEU A 20 -7.06 9.91 6.52
C LEU A 20 -7.10 10.40 7.97
N PRO A 21 -7.19 11.73 8.19
CA PRO A 21 -7.42 12.28 9.51
C PRO A 21 -8.77 11.81 10.10
N GLY A 22 -8.73 11.41 11.36
CA GLY A 22 -9.88 10.84 12.08
C GLY A 22 -10.81 11.89 12.70
N THR A 23 -10.29 13.06 13.07
CA THR A 23 -11.09 14.11 13.73
C THR A 23 -11.17 15.40 12.90
N PRO A 24 -12.20 16.25 13.11
CA PRO A 24 -12.30 17.56 12.45
C PRO A 24 -11.10 18.48 12.73
N ASN A 25 -10.51 18.37 13.92
CA ASN A 25 -9.32 19.14 14.29
C ASN A 25 -8.10 18.66 13.51
N ASP A 26 -7.93 17.35 13.35
CA ASP A 26 -6.85 16.77 12.54
C ASP A 26 -7.00 17.22 11.09
N ILE A 27 -8.21 17.21 10.53
CA ILE A 27 -8.49 17.72 9.17
C ILE A 27 -8.04 19.18 9.05
N SER A 28 -8.45 20.06 9.97
CA SER A 28 -8.06 21.48 9.91
C SER A 28 -6.53 21.68 9.99
N THR A 29 -5.85 20.83 10.77
CA THR A 29 -4.39 20.84 10.93
C THR A 29 -3.70 20.34 9.66
N THR A 30 -4.20 19.24 9.06
CA THR A 30 -3.71 18.73 7.77
C THR A 30 -3.92 19.75 6.65
N LEU A 31 -5.09 20.39 6.59
CA LEU A 31 -5.37 21.46 5.62
C LEU A 31 -4.42 22.65 5.78
N ALA A 32 -4.17 23.07 7.03
CA ALA A 32 -3.20 24.13 7.33
C ALA A 32 -1.78 23.74 6.91
N SER A 33 -1.37 22.49 7.17
CA SER A 33 -0.06 21.96 6.75
C SER A 33 0.08 21.89 5.21
N GLY A 34 -1.03 21.75 4.50
CA GLY A 34 -1.11 21.79 3.04
C GLY A 34 -1.08 23.21 2.44
N GLY A 35 -0.97 24.26 3.28
CA GLY A 35 -0.84 25.66 2.84
C GLY A 35 -2.12 26.48 2.88
N LEU A 36 -3.22 25.95 3.43
CA LEU A 36 -4.42 26.76 3.68
C LEU A 36 -4.23 27.65 4.90
N THR A 37 -4.66 28.90 4.82
CA THR A 37 -4.67 29.79 6.00
C THR A 37 -5.69 29.29 7.03
N SER A 38 -5.45 29.50 8.33
CA SER A 38 -6.33 29.02 9.41
C SER A 38 -7.80 29.51 9.30
N SER A 39 -8.05 30.58 8.54
CA SER A 39 -9.39 31.08 8.20
C SER A 39 -10.11 30.19 7.16
N LEU A 40 -9.35 29.67 6.18
CA LEU A 40 -9.87 28.81 5.11
C LEU A 40 -9.75 27.31 5.42
N ALA A 41 -9.02 26.92 6.47
CA ALA A 41 -8.84 25.54 6.91
C ALA A 41 -10.07 24.98 7.66
N HIS A 42 -11.27 25.25 7.16
CA HIS A 42 -12.52 24.70 7.68
C HIS A 42 -13.09 23.66 6.71
N ILE A 43 -13.87 22.72 7.25
CA ILE A 43 -14.52 21.67 6.47
C ILE A 43 -15.77 22.26 5.83
N ASP A 44 -15.79 22.42 4.52
CA ASP A 44 -17.00 22.76 3.78
C ASP A 44 -17.88 21.51 3.56
N PRO A 45 -19.18 21.67 3.23
CA PRO A 45 -20.08 20.54 3.04
C PRO A 45 -19.67 19.62 1.88
N ALA A 46 -19.04 20.17 0.83
CA ALA A 46 -18.58 19.42 -0.32
C ALA A 46 -17.39 18.52 0.02
N LEU A 47 -16.36 19.04 0.71
CA LEU A 47 -15.22 18.26 1.18
C LEU A 47 -15.63 17.21 2.21
N SER A 48 -16.57 17.53 3.11
CA SER A 48 -17.11 16.55 4.06
C SER A 48 -17.75 15.36 3.34
N THR A 49 -18.53 15.64 2.29
CA THR A 49 -19.15 14.60 1.46
C THR A 49 -18.10 13.76 0.74
N LEU A 50 -17.10 14.39 0.13
CA LEU A 50 -16.00 13.70 -0.54
C LEU A 50 -15.21 12.83 0.44
N LEU A 51 -14.83 13.35 1.61
CA LEU A 51 -14.08 12.62 2.63
C LEU A 51 -14.87 11.41 3.15
N ASN A 52 -16.18 11.56 3.37
CA ASN A 52 -17.02 10.43 3.77
C ASN A 52 -17.14 9.38 2.66
N SER A 53 -17.27 9.79 1.39
CA SER A 53 -17.24 8.87 0.26
C SER A 53 -15.92 8.11 0.17
N THR A 54 -14.79 8.82 0.31
CA THR A 54 -13.45 8.21 0.32
C THR A 54 -13.28 7.24 1.49
N ARG A 55 -13.78 7.57 2.69
CA ARG A 55 -13.79 6.64 3.83
C ARG A 55 -14.59 5.37 3.50
N ASN A 56 -15.78 5.50 2.91
CA ASN A 56 -16.59 4.35 2.53
C ASN A 56 -15.88 3.46 1.50
N HIS A 57 -15.19 4.06 0.52
CA HIS A 57 -14.38 3.32 -0.45
C HIS A 57 -13.19 2.61 0.20
N ILE A 58 -12.44 3.27 1.07
CA ILE A 58 -11.29 2.67 1.78
C ILE A 58 -11.74 1.55 2.74
N SER A 59 -12.92 1.67 3.36
CA SER A 59 -13.49 0.61 4.21
C SER A 59 -14.15 -0.53 3.44
N SER A 60 -14.19 -0.46 2.10
CA SER A 60 -14.82 -1.50 1.28
C SER A 60 -13.99 -2.77 1.18
N ALA A 61 -14.66 -3.91 0.95
CA ALA A 61 -14.00 -5.18 0.72
C ALA A 61 -13.13 -5.16 -0.56
N ASP A 62 -13.58 -4.45 -1.61
CA ASP A 62 -12.85 -4.33 -2.87
C ASP A 62 -11.51 -3.61 -2.68
N PHE A 63 -11.49 -2.55 -1.86
CA PHE A 63 -10.24 -1.88 -1.48
C PHE A 63 -9.32 -2.82 -0.70
N ALA A 64 -9.85 -3.59 0.26
CA ALA A 64 -9.06 -4.53 1.04
C ALA A 64 -8.41 -5.60 0.16
N ILE A 65 -9.12 -6.10 -0.87
CA ILE A 65 -8.59 -7.06 -1.84
C ILE A 65 -7.47 -6.43 -2.67
N ALA A 66 -7.70 -5.24 -3.23
CA ALA A 66 -6.68 -4.54 -4.03
C ALA A 66 -5.43 -4.23 -3.20
N LEU A 67 -5.59 -3.68 -1.98
CA LEU A 67 -4.50 -3.40 -1.06
C LEU A 67 -3.73 -4.67 -0.70
N ARG A 68 -4.43 -5.78 -0.46
CA ARG A 68 -3.80 -7.07 -0.14
C ARG A 68 -2.89 -7.53 -1.28
N LYS A 69 -3.38 -7.46 -2.53
CA LYS A 69 -2.58 -7.82 -3.71
C LYS A 69 -1.35 -6.93 -3.87
N CYS A 70 -1.47 -5.63 -3.61
CA CYS A 70 -0.31 -4.74 -3.60
C CYS A 70 0.70 -5.11 -2.52
N ILE A 71 0.27 -5.43 -1.30
CA ILE A 71 1.17 -5.84 -0.20
C ILE A 71 1.85 -7.18 -0.52
N ASP A 72 1.11 -8.15 -1.05
CA ASP A 72 1.66 -9.44 -1.46
C ASP A 72 2.72 -9.24 -2.56
N LEU A 73 2.44 -8.41 -3.58
CA LEU A 73 3.40 -8.07 -4.64
C LEU A 73 4.63 -7.36 -4.08
N GLY A 74 4.45 -6.35 -3.23
CA GLY A 74 5.55 -5.61 -2.60
C GLY A 74 6.44 -6.51 -1.74
N THR A 75 5.84 -7.48 -1.04
CA THR A 75 6.59 -8.46 -0.23
C THR A 75 7.40 -9.41 -1.11
N ILE A 76 6.83 -9.86 -2.23
CA ILE A 76 7.54 -10.68 -3.23
C ILE A 76 8.70 -9.88 -3.83
N ALA A 77 8.45 -8.64 -4.25
CA ALA A 77 9.46 -7.75 -4.80
C ALA A 77 10.59 -7.46 -3.80
N MET A 78 10.25 -7.29 -2.51
CA MET A 78 11.23 -7.15 -1.43
C MET A 78 12.11 -8.39 -1.34
N LYS A 79 11.50 -9.57 -1.19
CA LYS A 79 12.21 -10.84 -1.09
C LYS A 79 13.13 -11.06 -2.30
N ASP A 80 12.62 -10.85 -3.51
CA ASP A 80 13.39 -11.07 -4.74
C ASP A 80 14.52 -10.03 -4.90
N GLY A 81 14.28 -8.77 -4.53
CA GLY A 81 15.31 -7.73 -4.56
C GLY A 81 16.43 -7.98 -3.55
N LEU A 82 16.09 -8.52 -2.38
CA LEU A 82 17.03 -8.94 -1.35
C LEU A 82 17.87 -10.16 -1.76
N ILE A 83 17.28 -11.10 -2.49
CA ILE A 83 18.00 -12.24 -3.08
C ILE A 83 18.96 -11.74 -4.17
N ARG A 84 18.48 -10.85 -5.07
CA ARG A 84 19.31 -10.26 -6.14
C ARG A 84 20.49 -9.46 -5.62
N SER A 85 20.37 -8.83 -4.45
CA SER A 85 21.47 -8.04 -3.88
C SER A 85 22.60 -8.89 -3.30
N GLY A 86 22.47 -10.22 -3.25
CA GLY A 86 23.50 -11.13 -2.75
C GLY A 86 23.64 -11.15 -1.22
N GLU A 87 22.75 -10.46 -0.50
CA GLU A 87 22.77 -10.32 0.96
C GLU A 87 22.42 -11.63 1.68
N PHE A 88 21.81 -12.58 0.96
CA PHE A 88 21.57 -13.94 1.44
C PHE A 88 22.81 -14.84 1.35
N GLY A 89 23.93 -14.31 0.87
CA GLY A 89 25.16 -15.05 0.63
C GLY A 89 25.07 -15.84 -0.67
N GLU A 90 25.94 -15.51 -1.62
CA GLU A 90 26.28 -16.41 -2.72
C GLU A 90 27.12 -17.55 -2.13
N THR A 91 26.48 -18.53 -1.48
CA THR A 91 27.12 -19.82 -1.27
C THR A 91 27.13 -20.52 -2.61
N THR A 92 28.21 -20.30 -3.35
CA THR A 92 28.76 -21.24 -4.31
C THR A 92 29.04 -22.57 -3.59
N SER A 93 27.98 -23.32 -3.30
CA SER A 93 28.07 -24.70 -2.85
C SER A 93 27.21 -25.52 -3.79
N THR A 94 27.87 -26.02 -4.83
CA THR A 94 27.47 -27.20 -5.62
C THR A 94 27.42 -28.44 -4.72
N GLY A 95 26.53 -28.43 -3.73
CA GLY A 95 26.34 -29.49 -2.74
C GLY A 95 24.85 -29.75 -2.56
N VAL A 96 24.48 -31.02 -2.58
CA VAL A 96 23.12 -31.57 -2.75
C VAL A 96 22.19 -31.33 -1.54
N ASP A 97 22.55 -30.46 -0.61
CA ASP A 97 21.78 -30.20 0.60
C ASP A 97 21.19 -28.79 0.59
N ASN A 98 19.91 -28.70 0.20
CA ASN A 98 19.05 -27.51 0.27
C ASN A 98 18.73 -27.11 1.73
N GLU A 99 19.74 -26.98 2.59
CA GLU A 99 19.55 -26.29 3.87
C GLU A 99 19.60 -24.79 3.58
N SER A 100 18.43 -24.16 3.54
CA SER A 100 18.29 -22.70 3.42
C SER A 100 19.32 -22.00 4.30
N ALA A 101 20.31 -21.36 3.67
CA ALA A 101 21.45 -20.75 4.35
C ALA A 101 20.95 -19.83 5.45
N LYS A 102 21.24 -20.19 6.71
CA LYS A 102 20.81 -19.43 7.89
C LYS A 102 21.65 -18.16 7.96
N VAL A 103 21.13 -17.07 7.41
CA VAL A 103 21.78 -15.75 7.48
C VAL A 103 21.51 -15.11 8.84
N LYS A 104 22.52 -14.47 9.43
CA LYS A 104 22.32 -13.68 10.65
C LYS A 104 21.40 -12.50 10.34
N LEU A 105 20.32 -12.32 11.11
CA LEU A 105 19.37 -11.20 10.91
C LEU A 105 20.07 -9.83 10.86
N ALA A 106 21.08 -9.62 11.71
CA ALA A 106 21.87 -8.39 11.73
C ALA A 106 22.61 -8.12 10.41
N ALA A 107 23.00 -9.16 9.67
CA ALA A 107 23.65 -9.03 8.37
C ALA A 107 22.67 -8.63 7.26
N LEU A 108 21.35 -8.83 7.44
CA LEU A 108 20.33 -8.45 6.47
C LEU A 108 19.93 -6.97 6.55
N LEU A 109 20.18 -6.31 7.68
CA LEU A 109 19.75 -4.91 7.90
C LEU A 109 20.29 -3.92 6.87
N PRO A 110 21.59 -3.98 6.46
CA PRO A 110 22.10 -3.09 5.42
C PRO A 110 21.45 -3.36 4.06
N GLY A 111 21.24 -4.63 3.73
CA GLY A 111 20.53 -5.06 2.51
C GLY A 111 19.10 -4.54 2.44
N VAL A 112 18.34 -4.71 3.52
CA VAL A 112 16.98 -4.17 3.64
C VAL A 112 16.98 -2.65 3.53
N ALA A 113 17.86 -1.95 4.24
CA ALA A 113 17.93 -0.49 4.20
C ALA A 113 18.21 0.03 2.78
N ARG A 114 19.17 -0.61 2.08
CA ARG A 114 19.49 -0.30 0.68
C ARG A 114 18.32 -0.60 -0.25
N TRP A 115 17.67 -1.75 -0.08
CA TRP A 115 16.51 -2.12 -0.89
C TRP A 115 15.37 -1.14 -0.67
N THR A 116 15.03 -0.77 0.56
CA THR A 116 13.99 0.23 0.85
C THR A 116 14.27 1.57 0.18
N HIS A 117 15.53 2.01 0.15
CA HIS A 117 15.90 3.23 -0.54
C HIS A 117 15.69 3.13 -2.06
N LEU A 118 16.05 2.00 -2.67
CA LEU A 118 15.83 1.75 -4.10
C LEU A 118 14.34 1.57 -4.43
N ALA A 119 13.59 0.90 -3.54
CA ALA A 119 12.16 0.69 -3.66
C ALA A 119 11.37 2.00 -3.63
N LEU A 120 11.81 3.00 -2.84
CA LEU A 120 11.14 4.30 -2.73
C LEU A 120 11.64 5.32 -3.75
N ASN A 121 12.95 5.37 -4.00
CA ASN A 121 13.58 6.42 -4.80
C ASN A 121 14.09 5.94 -6.17
N GLY A 122 13.90 4.67 -6.51
CA GLY A 122 14.30 4.09 -7.79
C GLY A 122 13.55 4.74 -8.95
N VAL A 123 14.27 5.00 -10.05
CA VAL A 123 13.71 5.50 -11.30
C VAL A 123 14.25 4.63 -12.43
N PRO A 124 13.40 3.88 -13.15
CA PRO A 124 11.97 3.65 -12.91
C PRO A 124 11.68 2.92 -11.59
N ASN A 125 10.47 3.09 -11.04
CA ASN A 125 10.06 2.43 -9.80
C ASN A 125 9.31 1.13 -10.10
N GLU A 126 10.02 0.01 -10.03
CA GLU A 126 9.50 -1.34 -10.32
C GLU A 126 8.27 -1.70 -9.48
N ILE A 127 8.14 -1.18 -8.25
CA ILE A 127 7.00 -1.49 -7.37
C ILE A 127 5.75 -0.74 -7.85
N ILE A 128 5.89 0.55 -8.18
CA ILE A 128 4.77 1.34 -8.68
C ILE A 128 4.31 0.82 -10.04
N GLU A 129 5.23 0.44 -10.91
CA GLU A 129 4.92 -0.22 -12.19
C GLU A 129 4.20 -1.55 -11.95
N GLY A 130 4.70 -2.38 -11.04
CA GLY A 130 4.03 -3.64 -10.67
C GLY A 130 2.63 -3.45 -10.11
N PHE A 131 2.38 -2.38 -9.32
CA PHE A 131 1.04 -2.07 -8.83
C PHE A 131 0.09 -1.62 -9.94
N ALA A 132 0.59 -0.90 -10.96
CA ALA A 132 -0.22 -0.48 -12.09
C ALA A 132 -0.67 -1.66 -12.98
N GLU A 133 0.10 -2.76 -13.00
CA GLU A 133 -0.23 -3.97 -13.75
C GLU A 133 -1.23 -4.90 -13.05
N LEU A 134 -1.50 -4.69 -11.76
CA LEU A 134 -2.43 -5.52 -11.00
C LEU A 134 -3.88 -5.29 -11.46
N ARG A 135 -4.55 -6.38 -11.88
CA ARG A 135 -5.95 -6.37 -12.30
C ARG A 135 -6.87 -5.86 -11.19
N GLU A 136 -6.60 -6.20 -9.94
CA GLU A 136 -7.39 -5.79 -8.79
C GLU A 136 -7.33 -4.28 -8.55
N VAL A 137 -6.18 -3.65 -8.81
CA VAL A 137 -6.02 -2.19 -8.72
C VAL A 137 -6.80 -1.51 -9.84
N SER A 138 -6.70 -2.02 -11.07
CA SER A 138 -7.48 -1.52 -12.21
C SER A 138 -8.99 -1.74 -12.06
N GLY A 139 -9.40 -2.88 -11.50
CA GLY A 139 -10.80 -3.17 -11.21
C GLY A 139 -11.35 -2.24 -10.14
N TYR A 140 -10.60 -2.03 -9.06
CA TYR A 140 -11.00 -1.11 -8.01
C TYR A 140 -11.10 0.34 -8.50
N SER A 141 -10.17 0.81 -9.34
CA SER A 141 -10.24 2.17 -9.89
C SER A 141 -11.49 2.38 -10.77
N ALA A 142 -11.90 1.36 -11.54
CA ALA A 142 -13.14 1.40 -12.32
C ALA A 142 -14.40 1.45 -11.43
N ILE A 143 -14.42 0.70 -10.32
CA ILE A 143 -15.51 0.76 -9.33
C ILE A 143 -15.62 2.17 -8.74
N VAL A 144 -14.48 2.74 -8.32
CA VAL A 144 -14.45 4.10 -7.77
C VAL A 144 -14.95 5.10 -8.82
N LEU A 145 -14.42 5.08 -10.04
CA LEU A 145 -14.81 6.05 -11.08
C LEU A 145 -16.30 5.97 -11.45
N SER A 146 -16.82 4.75 -11.66
CA SER A 146 -18.23 4.54 -12.01
C SER A 146 -19.19 5.02 -10.92
N SER A 147 -18.78 4.94 -9.65
CA SER A 147 -19.58 5.45 -8.53
C SER A 147 -19.75 6.97 -8.55
N PHE A 148 -18.78 7.71 -9.09
CA PHE A 148 -18.86 9.17 -9.24
C PHE A 148 -19.57 9.58 -10.54
N GLU A 149 -19.42 8.83 -11.62
CA GLU A 149 -20.11 9.11 -12.89
C GLU A 149 -21.64 8.99 -12.78
N GLY A 150 -22.14 8.03 -12.00
CA GLY A 150 -23.58 7.87 -11.75
C GLY A 150 -24.22 9.06 -11.01
N VAL A 151 -23.43 9.81 -10.23
CA VAL A 151 -23.90 11.00 -9.50
C VAL A 151 -24.01 12.22 -10.43
N VAL A 152 -23.12 12.34 -11.42
CA VAL A 152 -23.12 13.47 -12.37
C VAL A 152 -24.26 13.35 -13.40
N GLY A 153 -24.68 12.12 -13.75
CA GLY A 153 -25.77 11.88 -14.69
C GLY A 153 -27.19 12.17 -14.17
N SER A 154 -27.34 12.57 -12.90
CA SER A 154 -28.65 12.80 -12.27
C SER A 154 -29.10 14.28 -12.30
N TYR A 155 -28.32 15.16 -12.95
CA TYR A 155 -28.58 16.61 -13.05
C TYR A 155 -28.83 17.10 -14.49
N THR A 156 -29.34 16.22 -15.36
CA THR A 156 -29.89 16.57 -16.68
C THR A 156 -31.30 16.02 -16.81
#